data_AF-A0A098BIY7-F1
#
_entry.id   AF-A0A098BIY7-F1
#
_cell.length_a   1.000
_cell.length_b   1.000
_cell.length_c   1.000
_cell.angle_alpha   90.00
_cell.angle_beta   90.00
_cell.angle_gamma   90.00
#
_symmetry.space_group_name_H-M   'P 1'
#
loop_
_entity.id
_entity.type
_entity.pdbx_description
1 polymer ?
#
loop_
_entity_poly.entity_id
_entity_poly.type
_entity_poly.pdbx_seq_one_letter_code
_entity_poly.pdbx_strand_id
1 'polypeptide(L)'
;MTSTLPRRAGSDRDDVRMLTMGVEEELLLVDADSGRPRLNSAAVVAGARDAGLDLQLELSRCQVETATSVCTRIDELRRELRVSRAVAAAAAASAGSRLLAAAVPPLETTPPGALTDAARYRRMARHFGAVTDQVICGCHVHIGVPDREVAVQVCNHLRPWLPALLALTANSSVTAGADTGYASWRHIQWGRWASGGPPPYFRSARHYDDVVAMMLDAGVVLDPAMVYWDVRLSPHLPTLEIRICDVPATIEETVTAAALVRGLVSTALTAVHRGDPAPRLEAERLEAACWRAAHEGIDGHGMDPLTQRPVPAARLLGSLLAHVRPGLEETGDFTSTRASVRRILRRGNGARRQRRALAMSRTAADFVAELARSTVEDCAPSAPPPPAR
;
A
#
# COMPACT_ATOMS: atom_id res chain seq x y z
N MET A 1 -32.69 49.97 27.11
CA MET A 1 -31.24 50.01 26.82
C MET A 1 -30.83 48.63 26.34
N THR A 2 -30.97 48.45 25.04
CA THR A 2 -30.54 47.30 24.24
C THR A 2 -29.03 47.39 24.05
N SER A 3 -28.29 46.32 24.35
CA SER A 3 -26.92 46.16 23.86
C SER A 3 -26.74 44.74 23.36
N THR A 4 -26.84 44.63 22.04
CA THR A 4 -26.58 43.47 21.21
C THR A 4 -25.11 43.51 20.83
N LEU A 5 -24.33 42.47 21.15
CA LEU A 5 -22.98 42.28 20.60
C LEU A 5 -23.03 41.25 19.46
N PRO A 6 -22.25 41.44 18.38
CA PRO A 6 -22.58 40.89 17.08
C PRO A 6 -22.05 39.46 16.88
N ARG A 7 -22.90 38.62 16.28
CA ARG A 7 -22.48 37.42 15.55
C ARG A 7 -21.56 37.85 14.40
N ARG A 8 -20.28 37.50 14.47
CA ARG A 8 -19.43 37.50 13.28
C ARG A 8 -19.83 36.32 12.39
N ALA A 9 -20.48 36.63 11.28
CA ALA A 9 -20.49 35.77 10.10
C ALA A 9 -19.08 35.78 9.52
N GLY A 10 -18.33 34.71 9.77
CA GLY A 10 -17.08 34.39 9.09
C GLY A 10 -17.38 33.41 7.95
N SER A 11 -16.80 33.67 6.79
CA SER A 11 -16.96 32.95 5.53
C SER A 11 -16.63 31.47 5.62
N ASP A 12 -17.63 30.62 5.39
CA ASP A 12 -17.55 29.16 5.43
C ASP A 12 -16.98 28.56 4.12
N ARG A 13 -15.84 29.10 3.65
CA ARG A 13 -15.21 28.67 2.37
C ARG A 13 -13.71 28.41 2.40
N ASP A 14 -13.02 28.53 3.55
CA ASP A 14 -11.54 28.55 3.58
C ASP A 14 -10.86 27.61 4.59
N ASP A 15 -11.49 26.51 5.05
CA ASP A 15 -10.82 25.56 5.95
C ASP A 15 -10.96 24.10 5.49
N VAL A 16 -10.55 23.83 4.25
CA VAL A 16 -10.23 22.45 3.84
C VAL A 16 -8.90 22.10 4.50
N ARG A 17 -8.97 21.51 5.70
CA ARG A 17 -7.81 21.02 6.44
C ARG A 17 -6.92 20.19 5.51
N MET A 18 -5.64 20.55 5.41
CA MET A 18 -4.65 19.73 4.71
C MET A 18 -4.70 18.29 5.24
N LEU A 19 -4.98 17.34 4.35
CA LEU A 19 -5.02 15.93 4.71
C LEU A 19 -3.63 15.44 5.12
N THR A 20 -3.55 14.83 6.30
CA THR A 20 -2.37 14.14 6.77
C THR A 20 -2.28 12.75 6.16
N MET A 21 -1.06 12.22 6.02
CA MET A 21 -0.81 10.86 5.56
C MET A 21 0.28 10.17 6.36
N GLY A 22 0.17 8.85 6.51
CA GLY A 22 1.23 7.98 7.00
C GLY A 22 1.37 6.78 6.07
N VAL A 23 2.58 6.24 5.93
CA VAL A 23 2.83 5.06 5.08
C VAL A 23 3.52 3.99 5.90
N GLU A 24 3.00 2.77 5.78
CA GLU A 24 3.62 1.55 6.28
C GLU A 24 4.15 0.74 5.10
N GLU A 25 5.39 0.24 5.17
CA GLU A 25 5.97 -0.69 4.20
C GLU A 25 6.42 -1.96 4.90
N GLU A 26 5.83 -3.09 4.51
CA GLU A 26 6.32 -4.42 4.90
C GLU A 26 7.42 -4.84 3.92
N LEU A 27 8.59 -5.26 4.42
CA LEU A 27 9.78 -5.55 3.63
C LEU A 27 10.34 -6.94 3.96
N LEU A 28 10.84 -7.63 2.93
CA LEU A 28 11.36 -9.00 3.07
C LEU A 28 12.83 -9.03 3.46
N LEU A 29 13.18 -9.98 4.32
CA LEU A 29 14.55 -10.35 4.66
C LEU A 29 14.91 -11.66 3.96
N VAL A 30 15.94 -11.62 3.12
CA VAL A 30 16.40 -12.80 2.38
C VAL A 30 17.90 -13.00 2.48
N ASP A 31 18.33 -14.21 2.16
CA ASP A 31 19.72 -14.57 1.96
C ASP A 31 20.26 -13.92 0.66
N ALA A 32 21.48 -13.40 0.69
CA ALA A 32 22.04 -12.67 -0.45
C ALA A 32 22.32 -13.58 -1.65
N ASP A 33 22.67 -14.84 -1.42
CA ASP A 33 23.16 -15.74 -2.45
C ASP A 33 22.04 -16.64 -3.00
N SER A 34 21.21 -17.18 -2.10
CA SER A 34 20.11 -18.08 -2.45
C SER A 34 18.76 -17.37 -2.64
N GLY A 35 18.56 -16.20 -2.02
CA GLY A 35 17.26 -15.54 -1.96
C GLY A 35 16.26 -16.20 -1.01
N ARG A 36 16.69 -17.20 -0.22
CA ARG A 36 15.85 -17.84 0.80
C ARG A 36 15.42 -16.84 1.88
N PRO A 37 14.13 -16.82 2.30
CA PRO A 37 13.70 -15.99 3.43
C PRO A 37 14.50 -16.25 4.71
N ARG A 38 14.92 -15.19 5.41
CA ARG A 38 15.72 -15.27 6.64
C ARG A 38 14.85 -14.95 7.85
N LEU A 39 14.79 -15.89 8.80
CA LEU A 39 13.92 -15.80 9.99
C LEU A 39 14.56 -15.02 11.16
N ASN A 40 15.16 -13.87 10.87
CA ASN A 40 15.99 -13.08 11.79
C ASN A 40 15.48 -11.64 11.98
N SER A 41 14.19 -11.36 11.73
CA SER A 41 13.60 -10.02 11.88
C SER A 41 13.90 -9.37 13.24
N ALA A 42 13.88 -10.13 14.34
CA ALA A 42 14.22 -9.62 15.67
C ALA A 42 15.64 -9.00 15.77
N ALA A 43 16.63 -9.58 15.09
CA ALA A 43 17.99 -9.04 15.06
C ALA A 43 18.06 -7.76 14.22
N VAL A 44 17.30 -7.71 13.11
CA VAL A 44 17.20 -6.52 12.25
C VAL A 44 16.52 -5.37 12.99
N VAL A 45 15.40 -5.65 13.68
CA VAL A 45 14.67 -4.66 14.50
C VAL A 45 15.58 -4.09 15.60
N ALA A 46 16.33 -4.94 16.30
CA ALA A 46 17.28 -4.49 17.32
C ALA A 46 18.36 -3.56 16.72
N GLY A 47 18.98 -3.96 15.60
CA GLY A 47 20.00 -3.15 14.94
C GLY A 47 19.47 -1.83 14.38
N ALA A 48 18.23 -1.80 13.88
CA ALA A 48 17.59 -0.57 13.42
C ALA A 48 17.26 0.38 14.57
N ARG A 49 16.83 -0.17 15.72
CA ARG A 49 16.57 0.61 16.94
C ARG A 49 17.83 1.31 17.45
N ASP A 50 18.97 0.62 17.44
CA ASP A 50 20.27 1.22 17.80
C ASP A 50 20.66 2.37 16.86
N ALA A 51 20.17 2.34 15.61
CA ALA A 51 20.34 3.40 14.61
C ALA A 51 19.19 4.45 14.62
N GLY A 52 18.28 4.40 15.59
CA GLY A 52 17.20 5.39 15.76
C GLY A 52 15.96 5.18 14.91
N LEU A 53 15.77 3.99 14.32
CA LEU A 53 14.55 3.61 13.58
C LEU A 53 13.79 2.51 14.31
N ASP A 54 12.52 2.75 14.66
CA ASP A 54 11.67 1.71 15.26
C ASP A 54 10.96 0.90 14.17
N LEU A 55 11.54 -0.26 13.85
CA LEU A 55 10.91 -1.26 12.98
C LEU A 55 9.95 -2.13 13.79
N GLN A 56 8.80 -2.46 13.22
CA GLN A 56 7.87 -3.41 13.84
C GLN A 56 8.16 -4.85 13.37
N LEU A 57 7.85 -5.80 14.26
CA LEU A 57 7.83 -7.22 13.93
C LEU A 57 6.51 -7.58 13.28
N GLU A 58 6.58 -8.44 12.26
CA GLU A 58 5.40 -8.88 11.51
C GLU A 58 4.98 -10.33 11.79
N LEU A 59 3.86 -10.75 11.17
CA LEU A 59 3.36 -12.14 11.21
C LEU A 59 4.48 -13.14 10.91
N SER A 60 5.33 -12.82 9.94
CA SER A 60 6.50 -13.63 9.58
C SER A 60 7.81 -13.05 10.11
N ARG A 61 8.69 -13.94 10.57
CA ARG A 61 10.04 -13.66 11.05
C ARG A 61 11.02 -13.27 9.95
N CYS A 62 10.60 -13.32 8.68
CA CYS A 62 11.36 -12.79 7.55
C CYS A 62 10.81 -11.46 7.02
N GLN A 63 10.00 -10.77 7.82
CA GLN A 63 9.46 -9.46 7.51
C GLN A 63 9.84 -8.46 8.58
N VAL A 64 10.00 -7.21 8.16
CA VAL A 64 10.05 -6.04 9.02
C VAL A 64 9.14 -4.99 8.43
N GLU A 65 8.48 -4.21 9.28
CA GLU A 65 7.64 -3.10 8.85
C GLU A 65 8.29 -1.77 9.24
N THR A 66 8.34 -0.85 8.27
CA THR A 66 8.64 0.57 8.52
C THR A 66 7.33 1.35 8.54
N ALA A 67 7.17 2.29 9.48
CA ALA A 67 6.05 3.23 9.49
C ALA A 67 6.59 4.67 9.52
N THR A 68 6.10 5.53 8.65
CA THR A 68 6.45 6.96 8.69
C THR A 68 5.70 7.66 9.81
N SER A 69 6.19 8.84 10.18
CA SER A 69 5.42 9.79 10.96
C SER A 69 4.19 10.29 10.16
N VAL A 70 3.35 11.09 10.82
CA VAL A 70 2.20 11.73 10.19
C VAL A 70 2.69 12.92 9.35
N CYS A 71 2.79 12.72 8.04
CA CYS A 71 3.25 13.73 7.10
C CYS A 71 2.10 14.60 6.58
N THR A 72 2.41 15.84 6.19
CA THR A 72 1.46 16.74 5.49
C THR A 72 1.84 16.96 4.03
N ARG A 73 3.11 16.70 3.66
CA ARG A 73 3.65 16.95 2.32
C ARG A 73 4.38 15.73 1.78
N ILE A 74 4.36 15.53 0.46
CA ILE A 74 4.98 14.35 -0.16
C ILE A 74 6.51 14.36 -0.11
N ASP A 75 7.15 15.52 0.03
CA ASP A 75 8.60 15.63 0.18
C ASP A 75 9.08 15.22 1.57
N GLU A 76 8.27 15.48 2.59
CA GLU A 76 8.46 14.95 3.95
C GLU A 76 8.38 13.43 3.94
N LEU A 77 7.29 12.88 3.40
CA LEU A 77 7.10 11.44 3.24
C LEU A 77 8.29 10.79 2.50
N ARG A 78 8.70 11.38 1.37
CA ARG A 78 9.85 10.90 0.59
C ARG A 78 11.14 10.84 1.42
N ARG A 79 11.42 11.86 2.23
CA ARG A 79 12.63 11.88 3.07
C ARG A 79 12.58 10.78 4.13
N GLU A 80 11.45 10.61 4.80
CA GLU A 80 11.29 9.57 5.81
C GLU A 80 11.42 8.16 5.23
N LEU A 81 10.83 7.91 4.06
CA LEU A 81 10.99 6.62 3.37
C LEU A 81 12.45 6.36 2.97
N ARG A 82 13.20 7.38 2.53
CA ARG A 82 14.64 7.26 2.24
C ARG A 82 15.43 6.88 3.47
N VAL A 83 15.21 7.57 4.59
CA VAL A 83 15.90 7.26 5.86
C VAL A 83 15.53 5.86 6.33
N SER A 84 14.24 5.52 6.33
CA SER A 84 13.73 4.24 6.82
C SER A 84 14.28 3.07 6.01
N ARG A 85 14.19 3.12 4.67
CA ARG A 85 14.75 2.05 3.82
C ARG A 85 16.27 1.95 3.91
N ALA A 86 16.98 3.07 4.03
CA ALA A 86 18.43 3.06 4.20
C ALA A 86 18.86 2.38 5.51
N VAL A 87 18.25 2.79 6.63
CA VAL A 87 18.56 2.25 7.97
C VAL A 87 18.13 0.79 8.06
N ALA A 88 16.93 0.44 7.59
CA ALA A 88 16.47 -0.94 7.56
C ALA A 88 17.39 -1.84 6.71
N ALA A 89 17.86 -1.36 5.56
CA ALA A 89 18.75 -2.13 4.69
C ALA A 89 20.13 -2.33 5.33
N ALA A 90 20.66 -1.31 6.02
CA ALA A 90 21.90 -1.41 6.78
C ALA A 90 21.77 -2.41 7.95
N ALA A 91 20.69 -2.31 8.72
CA ALA A 91 20.41 -3.25 9.82
C ALA A 91 20.24 -4.69 9.32
N ALA A 92 19.53 -4.89 8.21
CA ALA A 92 19.40 -6.19 7.56
C ALA A 92 20.76 -6.75 7.14
N ALA A 93 21.61 -5.92 6.52
CA ALA A 93 22.95 -6.32 6.11
C ALA A 93 23.83 -6.75 7.31
N SER A 94 23.81 -5.99 8.40
CA SER A 94 24.55 -6.32 9.63
C SER A 94 24.05 -7.62 10.28
N ALA A 95 22.75 -7.94 10.15
CA ALA A 95 22.18 -9.20 10.62
C ALA A 95 22.36 -10.38 9.63
N GLY A 96 23.10 -10.18 8.53
CA GLY A 96 23.37 -11.19 7.51
C GLY A 96 22.20 -11.43 6.55
N SER A 97 21.42 -10.41 6.21
CA SER A 97 20.30 -10.47 5.28
C SER A 97 20.31 -9.33 4.26
N ARG A 98 19.58 -9.51 3.17
CA ARG A 98 19.23 -8.45 2.21
C ARG A 98 17.78 -8.05 2.41
N LEU A 99 17.54 -6.74 2.40
CA LEU A 99 16.21 -6.17 2.47
C LEU A 99 15.65 -6.01 1.06
N LEU A 100 14.46 -6.54 0.81
CA LEU A 100 13.77 -6.43 -0.48
C LEU A 100 12.39 -5.80 -0.30
N ALA A 101 12.09 -4.77 -1.09
CA ALA A 101 10.73 -4.35 -1.38
C ALA A 101 10.15 -5.28 -2.45
N ALA A 102 9.61 -6.43 -2.04
CA ALA A 102 8.91 -7.38 -2.88
C ALA A 102 7.71 -7.96 -2.12
N ALA A 103 6.57 -8.06 -2.79
CA ALA A 103 5.30 -8.36 -2.13
C ALA A 103 5.14 -9.83 -1.72
N VAL A 104 5.99 -10.74 -2.23
CA VAL A 104 6.08 -12.16 -1.86
C VAL A 104 7.53 -12.63 -1.99
N PRO A 105 7.95 -13.71 -1.28
CA PRO A 105 9.25 -14.34 -1.51
C PRO A 105 9.44 -14.77 -2.99
N PRO A 106 10.46 -14.23 -3.69
CA PRO A 106 10.55 -14.42 -5.14
C PRO A 106 11.23 -15.73 -5.55
N LEU A 107 12.25 -16.19 -4.82
CA LEU A 107 13.08 -17.33 -5.25
C LEU A 107 12.76 -18.64 -4.53
N GLU A 108 12.44 -18.57 -3.24
CA GLU A 108 11.99 -19.72 -2.45
C GLU A 108 10.64 -19.47 -1.81
N THR A 109 9.97 -20.55 -1.38
CA THR A 109 8.73 -20.45 -0.61
C THR A 109 9.02 -20.14 0.86
N THR A 110 7.97 -19.78 1.61
CA THR A 110 8.09 -19.57 3.06
C THR A 110 8.67 -20.82 3.74
N PRO A 111 9.78 -20.72 4.48
CA PRO A 111 10.32 -21.85 5.21
C PRO A 111 9.43 -22.21 6.43
N PRO A 112 9.44 -23.47 6.89
CA PRO A 112 8.79 -23.85 8.14
C PRO A 112 9.27 -22.99 9.32
N GLY A 113 8.37 -22.70 10.26
CA GLY A 113 8.70 -21.89 11.45
C GLY A 113 8.85 -20.39 11.18
N ALA A 114 8.44 -19.92 9.99
CA ALA A 114 8.42 -18.49 9.67
C ALA A 114 7.46 -17.68 10.54
N LEU A 115 6.41 -18.31 11.10
CA LEU A 115 5.47 -17.63 11.99
C LEU A 115 6.18 -17.04 13.22
N THR A 116 5.93 -15.77 13.50
CA THR A 116 6.42 -15.10 14.72
C THR A 116 5.76 -15.73 15.95
N ASP A 117 6.56 -15.99 16.99
CA ASP A 117 6.11 -16.70 18.20
C ASP A 117 5.31 -15.80 19.17
N ALA A 118 4.26 -15.16 18.67
CA ALA A 118 3.32 -14.38 19.45
C ALA A 118 2.01 -15.15 19.68
N ALA A 119 1.38 -14.95 20.84
CA ALA A 119 0.14 -15.63 21.21
C ALA A 119 -0.97 -15.42 20.15
N ARG A 120 -1.06 -14.21 19.59
CA ARG A 120 -1.99 -13.86 18.51
C ARG A 120 -1.77 -14.73 17.26
N TYR A 121 -0.54 -14.80 16.78
CA TYR A 121 -0.20 -15.53 15.56
C TYR A 121 -0.37 -17.05 15.72
N ARG A 122 -0.01 -17.62 16.88
CA ARG A 122 -0.32 -19.03 17.21
C ARG A 122 -1.82 -19.33 17.23
N ARG A 123 -2.65 -18.36 17.63
CA ARG A 123 -4.12 -18.50 17.56
C ARG A 123 -4.59 -18.47 16.11
N MET A 124 -4.08 -17.55 15.29
CA MET A 124 -4.41 -17.47 13.87
C MET A 124 -4.05 -18.77 13.13
N ALA A 125 -2.84 -19.30 13.30
CA ALA A 125 -2.40 -20.52 12.64
C ALA A 125 -3.28 -21.74 12.98
N ARG A 126 -3.69 -21.86 14.26
CA ARG A 126 -4.61 -22.94 14.68
C ARG A 126 -6.01 -22.79 14.09
N HIS A 127 -6.48 -21.57 13.88
CA HIS A 127 -7.85 -21.29 13.42
C HIS A 127 -7.98 -21.34 11.89
N PHE A 128 -7.01 -20.77 11.16
CA PHE A 128 -7.07 -20.63 9.70
C PHE A 128 -6.20 -21.62 8.92
N GLY A 129 -5.31 -22.36 9.60
CA GLY A 129 -4.45 -23.36 8.97
C GLY A 129 -3.52 -22.76 7.92
N ALA A 130 -3.31 -23.47 6.81
CA ALA A 130 -2.27 -23.18 5.81
C ALA A 130 -2.33 -21.80 5.15
N VAL A 131 -3.45 -21.06 5.28
CA VAL A 131 -3.53 -19.66 4.82
C VAL A 131 -2.52 -18.78 5.58
N THR A 132 -2.15 -19.13 6.83
CA THR A 132 -1.18 -18.38 7.64
C THR A 132 0.28 -18.59 7.24
N ASP A 133 0.57 -19.59 6.41
CA ASP A 133 1.95 -19.93 6.01
C ASP A 133 2.49 -18.98 4.92
N GLN A 134 1.65 -18.10 4.41
CA GLN A 134 2.00 -17.17 3.34
C GLN A 134 2.74 -15.96 3.90
N VAL A 135 3.81 -15.57 3.22
CA VAL A 135 4.54 -14.32 3.49
C VAL A 135 4.18 -13.35 2.39
N ILE A 136 3.60 -12.23 2.79
CA ILE A 136 3.05 -11.21 1.90
C ILE A 136 3.39 -9.83 2.46
N CYS A 137 3.91 -8.96 1.60
CA CYS A 137 4.37 -7.63 1.96
C CYS A 137 3.52 -6.56 1.24
N GLY A 138 2.78 -5.77 1.99
CA GLY A 138 1.98 -4.65 1.53
C GLY A 138 2.65 -3.29 1.71
N CYS A 139 2.03 -2.29 1.08
CA CYS A 139 2.20 -0.88 1.43
C CYS A 139 0.84 -0.35 1.87
N HIS A 140 0.74 0.13 3.11
CA HIS A 140 -0.50 0.71 3.62
C HIS A 140 -0.36 2.24 3.63
N VAL A 141 -1.39 2.93 3.13
CA VAL A 141 -1.45 4.39 3.17
C VAL A 141 -2.60 4.78 4.08
N HIS A 142 -2.28 5.46 5.17
CA HIS A 142 -3.23 6.06 6.09
C HIS A 142 -3.49 7.50 5.68
N ILE A 143 -4.76 7.90 5.60
CA ILE A 143 -5.15 9.30 5.41
C ILE A 143 -6.03 9.74 6.57
N GLY A 144 -5.68 10.84 7.22
CA GLY A 144 -6.48 11.45 8.28
C GLY A 144 -7.85 11.90 7.75
N VAL A 145 -8.92 11.52 8.44
CA VAL A 145 -10.31 11.84 8.07
C VAL A 145 -11.05 12.44 9.27
N PRO A 146 -12.02 13.34 9.05
CA PRO A 146 -12.61 14.13 10.14
C PRO A 146 -13.44 13.29 11.12
N ASP A 147 -14.19 12.32 10.61
CA ASP A 147 -15.03 11.42 11.41
C ASP A 147 -15.31 10.11 10.67
N ARG A 148 -15.91 9.16 11.38
CA ARG A 148 -16.16 7.80 10.89
C ARG A 148 -17.26 7.72 9.82
N GLU A 149 -18.27 8.59 9.88
CA GLU A 149 -19.34 8.60 8.86
C GLU A 149 -18.79 9.08 7.53
N VAL A 150 -18.02 10.18 7.55
CA VAL A 150 -17.30 10.66 6.38
C VAL A 150 -16.32 9.62 5.86
N ALA A 151 -15.56 8.95 6.74
CA ALA A 151 -14.62 7.89 6.35
C ALA A 151 -15.30 6.75 5.58
N VAL A 152 -16.50 6.33 6.01
CA VAL A 152 -17.29 5.31 5.31
C VAL A 152 -17.72 5.79 3.92
N GLN A 153 -18.19 7.04 3.80
CA GLN A 153 -18.60 7.55 2.49
C GLN A 153 -17.40 7.70 1.53
N VAL A 154 -16.27 8.18 2.04
CA VAL A 154 -15.00 8.23 1.28
C VAL A 154 -14.58 6.82 0.85
N CYS A 155 -14.62 5.83 1.74
CA CYS A 155 -14.35 4.43 1.42
C CYS A 155 -15.18 3.96 0.22
N ASN A 156 -16.48 4.26 0.19
CA ASN A 156 -17.34 3.90 -0.94
C ASN A 156 -16.92 4.55 -2.27
N HIS A 157 -16.47 5.81 -2.25
CA HIS A 157 -15.98 6.54 -3.43
C HIS A 157 -14.64 5.99 -3.94
N LEU A 158 -13.82 5.42 -3.06
CA LEU A 158 -12.53 4.83 -3.42
C LEU A 158 -12.66 3.46 -4.09
N ARG A 159 -13.70 2.68 -3.74
CA ARG A 159 -13.92 1.29 -4.23
C ARG A 159 -13.66 1.12 -5.73
N PRO A 160 -14.24 1.91 -6.65
CA PRO A 160 -14.02 1.75 -8.09
C PRO A 160 -12.57 1.94 -8.56
N TRP A 161 -11.75 2.67 -7.79
CA TRP A 161 -10.39 3.06 -8.15
C TRP A 161 -9.32 2.16 -7.56
N LEU A 162 -9.67 1.28 -6.63
CA LEU A 162 -8.76 0.30 -6.03
C LEU A 162 -8.00 -0.54 -7.09
N PRO A 163 -8.65 -1.08 -8.16
CA PRO A 163 -7.94 -1.84 -9.19
C PRO A 163 -6.84 -1.04 -9.90
N ALA A 164 -7.00 0.28 -10.04
CA ALA A 164 -5.99 1.13 -10.68
C ALA A 164 -4.73 1.28 -9.80
N LEU A 165 -4.92 1.41 -8.48
CA LEU A 165 -3.81 1.40 -7.52
C LEU A 165 -3.09 0.05 -7.55
N LEU A 166 -3.83 -1.06 -7.48
CA LEU A 166 -3.28 -2.41 -7.55
C LEU A 166 -2.43 -2.63 -8.81
N ALA A 167 -2.96 -2.26 -9.99
CA ALA A 167 -2.24 -2.40 -11.25
C ALA A 167 -0.94 -1.58 -11.24
N LEU A 168 -0.98 -0.35 -10.72
CA LEU A 168 0.20 0.54 -10.63
C LEU A 168 1.28 -0.06 -9.73
N THR A 169 0.90 -0.53 -8.54
CA THR A 169 1.85 -0.94 -7.49
C THR A 169 2.30 -2.39 -7.57
N ALA A 170 1.68 -3.22 -8.43
CA ALA A 170 1.99 -4.64 -8.57
C ALA A 170 3.51 -4.94 -8.59
N ASN A 171 3.95 -5.79 -7.66
CA ASN A 171 5.36 -6.09 -7.40
C ASN A 171 5.53 -7.50 -6.79
N SER A 172 4.81 -8.47 -7.34
CA SER A 172 4.88 -9.87 -6.92
C SER A 172 4.63 -10.81 -8.10
N SER A 173 5.30 -10.58 -9.22
CA SER A 173 5.13 -11.41 -10.42
C SER A 173 5.91 -12.72 -10.37
N VAL A 174 6.96 -12.79 -9.55
CA VAL A 174 7.84 -13.95 -9.43
C VAL A 174 7.71 -14.58 -8.04
N THR A 175 7.58 -15.90 -7.98
CA THR A 175 7.68 -16.69 -6.74
C THR A 175 8.22 -18.08 -7.04
N ALA A 176 8.89 -18.72 -6.08
CA ALA A 176 9.54 -20.02 -6.27
C ALA A 176 10.45 -20.07 -7.52
N GLY A 177 11.08 -18.94 -7.87
CA GLY A 177 12.00 -18.84 -9.01
C GLY A 177 11.32 -18.80 -10.38
N ALA A 178 10.00 -18.63 -10.45
CA ALA A 178 9.25 -18.62 -11.71
C ALA A 178 8.27 -17.44 -11.79
N ASP A 179 7.98 -16.97 -13.02
CA ASP A 179 6.87 -16.05 -13.26
C ASP A 179 5.55 -16.77 -13.00
N THR A 180 4.69 -16.15 -12.20
CA THR A 180 3.37 -16.69 -11.83
C THR A 180 2.33 -16.53 -12.93
N GLY A 181 2.60 -15.69 -13.93
CA GLY A 181 1.61 -15.20 -14.89
C GLY A 181 0.79 -14.00 -14.37
N TYR A 182 0.92 -13.63 -13.09
CA TYR A 182 0.24 -12.49 -12.48
C TYR A 182 1.22 -11.32 -12.27
N ALA A 183 0.72 -10.09 -12.29
CA ALA A 183 1.51 -8.92 -11.90
C ALA A 183 1.58 -8.76 -10.37
N SER A 184 0.47 -9.03 -9.66
CA SER A 184 0.39 -9.11 -8.20
C SER A 184 -0.10 -10.49 -7.78
N TRP A 185 0.84 -11.37 -7.43
CA TRP A 185 0.53 -12.65 -6.80
C TRP A 185 0.09 -12.47 -5.34
N ARG A 186 0.56 -11.41 -4.67
CA ARG A 186 0.12 -11.06 -3.32
C ARG A 186 -1.40 -10.90 -3.26
N HIS A 187 -2.04 -10.24 -4.24
CA HIS A 187 -3.49 -10.09 -4.24
C HIS A 187 -4.22 -11.45 -4.30
N ILE A 188 -3.72 -12.39 -5.11
CA ILE A 188 -4.28 -13.74 -5.24
C ILE A 188 -4.10 -14.56 -3.95
N GLN A 189 -2.97 -14.39 -3.26
CA GLN A 189 -2.74 -15.00 -1.96
C GLN A 189 -3.61 -14.38 -0.87
N TRP A 190 -3.69 -13.04 -0.83
CA TRP A 190 -4.47 -12.27 0.14
C TRP A 190 -5.97 -12.57 0.07
N GLY A 191 -6.52 -12.77 -1.14
CA GLY A 191 -7.92 -13.14 -1.35
C GLY A 191 -8.34 -14.49 -0.77
N ARG A 192 -7.42 -15.30 -0.22
CA ARG A 192 -7.74 -16.53 0.51
C ARG A 192 -8.22 -16.26 1.93
N TRP A 193 -7.95 -15.08 2.47
CA TRP A 193 -8.52 -14.65 3.74
C TRP A 193 -9.98 -14.29 3.57
N ALA A 194 -10.81 -14.68 4.53
CA ALA A 194 -12.26 -14.54 4.40
C ALA A 194 -12.76 -13.08 4.33
N SER A 195 -11.98 -12.13 4.84
CA SER A 195 -12.22 -10.68 4.70
C SER A 195 -11.21 -10.00 3.78
N GLY A 196 -10.48 -10.73 2.95
CA GLY A 196 -9.51 -10.19 2.00
C GLY A 196 -10.19 -9.69 0.72
N GLY A 197 -9.73 -8.56 0.19
CA GLY A 197 -10.24 -7.98 -1.05
C GLY A 197 -11.08 -6.72 -0.85
N PRO A 198 -11.82 -6.27 -1.88
CA PRO A 198 -12.50 -4.98 -1.84
C PRO A 198 -13.63 -4.96 -0.80
N PRO A 199 -13.81 -3.86 -0.03
CA PRO A 199 -14.87 -3.80 0.97
C PRO A 199 -16.26 -3.78 0.33
N PRO A 200 -17.29 -4.24 1.07
CA PRO A 200 -18.70 -4.01 0.74
C PRO A 200 -19.03 -2.51 0.61
N TYR A 201 -20.19 -2.20 0.02
CA TYR A 201 -20.76 -0.86 0.11
C TYR A 201 -21.38 -0.64 1.49
N PHE A 202 -20.97 0.41 2.20
CA PHE A 202 -21.47 0.71 3.54
C PHE A 202 -22.40 1.92 3.55
N ARG A 203 -23.58 1.79 4.18
CA ARG A 203 -24.57 2.89 4.25
C ARG A 203 -24.22 3.93 5.31
N SER A 204 -23.53 3.53 6.36
CA SER A 204 -23.14 4.37 7.51
C SER A 204 -22.02 3.70 8.31
N ALA A 205 -21.41 4.42 9.23
CA ALA A 205 -20.45 3.88 10.21
C ALA A 205 -21.10 2.78 11.06
N ARG A 206 -22.37 2.94 11.44
CA ARG A 206 -23.11 1.87 12.12
C ARG A 206 -23.23 0.60 11.27
N HIS A 207 -23.56 0.73 9.99
CA HIS A 207 -23.63 -0.45 9.11
C HIS A 207 -22.26 -1.13 8.95
N TYR A 208 -21.18 -0.36 8.93
CA TYR A 208 -19.82 -0.90 8.96
C TYR A 208 -19.58 -1.72 10.25
N ASP A 209 -19.92 -1.15 11.40
CA ASP A 209 -19.77 -1.81 12.71
C ASP A 209 -20.61 -3.08 12.83
N ASP A 210 -21.85 -3.06 12.35
CA ASP A 210 -22.74 -4.22 12.35
C ASP A 210 -22.15 -5.38 11.52
N VAL A 211 -21.53 -5.08 10.37
CA VAL A 211 -20.87 -6.10 9.53
C VAL A 211 -19.59 -6.62 10.18
N VAL A 212 -18.78 -5.76 10.80
CA VAL A 212 -17.59 -6.19 11.54
C VAL A 212 -17.95 -7.06 12.74
N ALA A 213 -18.97 -6.68 13.50
CA ALA A 213 -19.50 -7.45 14.62
C ALA A 213 -19.96 -8.84 14.16
N MET A 214 -20.71 -8.91 13.04
CA MET A 214 -21.12 -10.18 12.46
C MET A 214 -19.92 -11.07 12.09
N MET A 215 -18.87 -10.53 11.47
CA MET A 215 -17.67 -11.31 11.12
C MET A 215 -16.93 -11.83 12.36
N LEU A 216 -16.91 -11.06 13.45
CA LEU A 216 -16.34 -11.46 14.75
C LEU A 216 -17.15 -12.58 15.39
N ASP A 217 -18.47 -12.42 15.45
CA ASP A 217 -19.40 -13.40 16.02
C ASP A 217 -19.36 -14.74 15.25
N ALA A 218 -19.22 -14.67 13.92
CA ALA A 218 -19.08 -15.84 13.06
C ALA A 218 -17.67 -16.49 13.13
N GLY A 219 -16.69 -15.86 13.80
CA GLY A 219 -15.31 -16.34 13.85
C GLY A 219 -14.58 -16.28 12.50
N VAL A 220 -15.09 -15.50 11.55
CA VAL A 220 -14.49 -15.26 10.23
C VAL A 220 -13.27 -14.35 10.36
N VAL A 221 -13.32 -13.43 11.33
CA VAL A 221 -12.16 -12.66 11.81
C VAL A 221 -12.02 -12.86 13.32
N LEU A 222 -10.79 -12.84 13.83
CA LEU A 222 -10.53 -13.10 15.25
C LEU A 222 -10.41 -11.85 16.13
N ASP A 223 -10.19 -10.70 15.48
CA ASP A 223 -10.09 -9.37 16.05
C ASP A 223 -10.32 -8.32 14.94
N PRO A 224 -10.61 -7.05 15.27
CA PRO A 224 -10.82 -6.01 14.26
C PRO A 224 -9.62 -5.76 13.32
N ALA A 225 -8.39 -6.07 13.73
CA ALA A 225 -7.20 -5.91 12.88
C ALA A 225 -7.13 -6.99 11.78
N MET A 226 -7.89 -8.08 11.91
CA MET A 226 -8.07 -9.09 10.86
C MET A 226 -9.09 -8.71 9.78
N VAL A 227 -9.75 -7.56 9.87
CA VAL A 227 -10.57 -7.04 8.76
C VAL A 227 -9.64 -6.62 7.62
N TYR A 228 -9.43 -7.52 6.68
CA TYR A 228 -8.42 -7.43 5.62
C TYR A 228 -8.89 -6.77 4.32
N TRP A 229 -9.92 -5.92 4.42
CA TRP A 229 -10.41 -5.17 3.27
C TRP A 229 -9.33 -4.27 2.67
N ASP A 230 -9.34 -4.16 1.35
CA ASP A 230 -8.41 -3.38 0.52
C ASP A 230 -8.40 -1.88 0.87
N VAL A 231 -9.50 -1.39 1.47
CA VAL A 231 -9.57 -0.12 2.18
C VAL A 231 -10.52 -0.29 3.37
N ARG A 232 -10.12 0.23 4.54
CA ARG A 232 -10.88 0.08 5.79
C ARG A 232 -10.76 1.32 6.67
N LEU A 233 -11.68 1.45 7.62
CA LEU A 233 -11.49 2.37 8.75
C LEU A 233 -10.44 1.74 9.67
N SER A 234 -9.38 2.47 10.01
CA SER A 234 -8.38 1.96 10.93
C SER A 234 -9.02 1.71 12.31
N PRO A 235 -8.76 0.55 12.95
CA PRO A 235 -9.33 0.24 14.26
C PRO A 235 -8.66 1.00 15.42
N HIS A 236 -7.51 1.67 15.17
CA HIS A 236 -6.68 2.27 16.21
C HIS A 236 -6.25 3.71 15.88
N LEU A 237 -6.46 4.19 14.66
CA LEU A 237 -6.18 5.56 14.23
C LEU A 237 -7.42 6.20 13.62
N PRO A 238 -7.61 7.52 13.74
CA PRO A 238 -8.68 8.25 13.05
C PRO A 238 -8.36 8.45 11.56
N THR A 239 -8.09 7.34 10.85
CA THR A 239 -7.65 7.32 9.46
C THR A 239 -8.46 6.35 8.63
N LEU A 240 -8.55 6.63 7.34
CA LEU A 240 -8.86 5.64 6.33
C LEU A 240 -7.55 4.98 5.90
N GLU A 241 -7.51 3.66 5.91
CA GLU A 241 -6.33 2.85 5.66
C GLU A 241 -6.50 2.09 4.34
N ILE A 242 -5.67 2.41 3.36
CA ILE A 242 -5.68 1.81 2.02
C ILE A 242 -4.59 0.73 1.97
N ARG A 243 -4.98 -0.53 1.76
CA ARG A 243 -4.13 -1.73 1.92
C ARG A 243 -3.98 -2.59 0.67
N ILE A 244 -4.60 -2.18 -0.43
CA ILE A 244 -4.59 -2.96 -1.69
C ILE A 244 -3.20 -3.07 -2.32
N CYS A 245 -2.32 -2.11 -2.06
CA CYS A 245 -1.02 -2.02 -2.73
C CYS A 245 -0.09 -3.17 -2.30
N ASP A 246 0.51 -3.84 -3.28
CA ASP A 246 1.82 -4.47 -3.08
C ASP A 246 2.82 -3.41 -2.60
N VAL A 247 3.82 -3.81 -1.81
CA VAL A 247 4.94 -2.91 -1.50
C VAL A 247 5.66 -2.50 -2.81
N PRO A 248 5.72 -1.20 -3.17
CA PRO A 248 6.34 -0.80 -4.43
C PRO A 248 7.87 -0.98 -4.41
N ALA A 249 8.45 -1.27 -5.57
CA ALA A 249 9.87 -1.62 -5.66
C ALA A 249 10.79 -0.46 -5.27
N THR A 250 10.38 0.79 -5.53
CA THR A 250 11.19 1.99 -5.24
C THR A 250 10.43 3.01 -4.39
N ILE A 251 11.17 3.89 -3.72
CA ILE A 251 10.61 4.96 -2.88
C ILE A 251 9.73 5.91 -3.69
N GLU A 252 10.17 6.31 -4.89
CA GLU A 252 9.34 7.18 -5.74
C GLU A 252 8.02 6.52 -6.16
N GLU A 253 7.97 5.20 -6.29
CA GLU A 253 6.72 4.47 -6.56
C GLU A 253 5.79 4.48 -5.33
N THR A 254 6.34 4.25 -4.13
CA THR A 254 5.59 4.41 -2.86
C THR A 254 5.03 5.83 -2.71
N VAL A 255 5.84 6.86 -2.95
CA VAL A 255 5.39 8.26 -2.89
C VAL A 255 4.31 8.55 -3.94
N THR A 256 4.41 7.95 -5.13
CA THR A 256 3.40 8.10 -6.19
C THR A 256 2.06 7.47 -5.77
N ALA A 257 2.10 6.27 -5.17
CA ALA A 257 0.91 5.60 -4.65
C ALA A 257 0.26 6.43 -3.53
N ALA A 258 1.04 6.92 -2.56
CA ALA A 258 0.54 7.75 -1.47
C ALA A 258 -0.08 9.07 -1.97
N ALA A 259 0.55 9.72 -2.95
CA ALA A 259 -0.01 10.93 -3.57
C ALA A 259 -1.36 10.64 -4.24
N LEU A 260 -1.45 9.58 -5.05
CA LEU A 260 -2.71 9.17 -5.69
C LEU A 260 -3.80 8.83 -4.68
N VAL A 261 -3.45 8.14 -3.58
CA VAL A 261 -4.38 7.84 -2.47
C VAL A 261 -4.88 9.12 -1.81
N ARG A 262 -3.99 10.07 -1.48
CA ARG A 262 -4.43 11.37 -0.92
C ARG A 262 -5.31 12.14 -1.90
N GLY A 263 -4.97 12.12 -3.19
CA GLY A 263 -5.79 12.72 -4.25
C GLY A 263 -7.18 12.08 -4.35
N LEU A 264 -7.27 10.75 -4.25
CA LEU A 264 -8.54 10.02 -4.19
C LEU A 264 -9.37 10.44 -2.98
N VAL A 265 -8.76 10.48 -1.79
CA VAL A 265 -9.46 10.88 -0.57
C VAL A 265 -9.90 12.34 -0.62
N SER A 266 -9.07 13.27 -1.11
CA SER A 266 -9.48 14.67 -1.27
C SER A 266 -10.65 14.83 -2.26
N THR A 267 -10.56 14.19 -3.44
CA THR A 267 -11.66 14.22 -4.42
C THR A 267 -12.94 13.61 -3.83
N ALA A 268 -12.83 12.48 -3.13
CA ALA A 268 -13.96 11.81 -2.49
C ALA A 268 -14.57 12.66 -1.36
N LEU A 269 -13.76 13.30 -0.53
CA LEU A 269 -14.23 14.23 0.50
C LEU A 269 -15.02 15.36 -0.13
N THR A 270 -14.52 15.98 -1.20
CA THR A 270 -15.25 17.03 -1.92
C THR A 270 -16.61 16.54 -2.42
N ALA A 271 -16.68 15.34 -2.99
CA ALA A 271 -17.93 14.72 -3.43
C ALA A 271 -18.90 14.49 -2.25
N VAL A 272 -18.40 13.96 -1.12
CA VAL A 272 -19.18 13.73 0.10
C VAL A 272 -19.75 15.03 0.66
N HIS A 273 -18.96 16.10 0.73
CA HIS A 273 -19.43 17.41 1.19
C HIS A 273 -20.52 18.01 0.28
N ARG A 274 -20.51 17.68 -1.01
CA ARG A 274 -21.56 18.08 -1.97
C ARG A 274 -22.81 17.20 -1.89
N GLY A 275 -22.75 16.08 -1.17
CA GLY A 275 -23.82 15.08 -1.11
C GLY A 275 -23.85 14.15 -2.33
N ASP A 276 -22.77 14.08 -3.11
CA ASP A 276 -22.71 13.22 -4.28
C ASP A 276 -22.60 11.74 -3.84
N PRO A 277 -23.52 10.86 -4.27
CA PRO A 277 -23.49 9.46 -3.88
C PRO A 277 -22.33 8.73 -4.55
N ALA A 278 -21.64 7.88 -3.78
CA ALA A 278 -20.63 6.99 -4.33
C ALA A 278 -21.25 5.96 -5.31
N PRO A 279 -20.52 5.55 -6.36
CA PRO A 279 -20.98 4.50 -7.27
C PRO A 279 -21.31 3.19 -6.52
N ARG A 280 -22.50 2.65 -6.79
CA ARG A 280 -22.93 1.34 -6.27
C ARG A 280 -22.53 0.25 -7.25
N LEU A 281 -21.25 -0.14 -7.19
CA LEU A 281 -20.76 -1.31 -7.91
C LEU A 281 -21.07 -2.59 -7.14
N GLU A 282 -21.62 -3.58 -7.85
CA GLU A 282 -21.76 -4.95 -7.37
C GLU A 282 -20.40 -5.54 -7.00
N ALA A 283 -20.39 -6.38 -5.97
CA ALA A 283 -19.16 -6.95 -5.41
C ALA A 283 -18.38 -7.74 -6.48
N GLU A 284 -19.08 -8.58 -7.24
CA GLU A 284 -18.50 -9.45 -8.27
C GLU A 284 -17.81 -8.64 -9.38
N ARG A 285 -18.34 -7.46 -9.70
CA ARG A 285 -17.74 -6.58 -10.71
C ARG A 285 -16.46 -5.93 -10.19
N LEU A 286 -16.43 -5.57 -8.92
CA LEU A 286 -15.26 -4.99 -8.29
C LEU A 286 -14.16 -6.04 -8.08
N GLU A 287 -14.53 -7.24 -7.63
CA GLU A 287 -13.63 -8.40 -7.53
C GLU A 287 -13.04 -8.76 -8.89
N ALA A 288 -13.86 -8.84 -9.95
CA ALA A 288 -13.36 -9.10 -11.31
C ALA A 288 -12.39 -8.01 -11.79
N ALA A 289 -12.62 -6.74 -11.43
CA ALA A 289 -11.72 -5.65 -11.74
C ALA A 289 -10.37 -5.76 -10.99
N CYS A 290 -10.42 -6.06 -9.68
CA CYS A 290 -9.21 -6.29 -8.87
C CYS A 290 -8.43 -7.51 -9.37
N TRP A 291 -9.10 -8.61 -9.69
CA TRP A 291 -8.48 -9.80 -10.26
C TRP A 291 -7.78 -9.49 -11.59
N ARG A 292 -8.45 -8.75 -12.48
CA ARG A 292 -7.87 -8.32 -13.78
C ARG A 292 -6.62 -7.48 -13.56
N ALA A 293 -6.67 -6.53 -12.63
CA ALA A 293 -5.53 -5.68 -12.26
C ALA A 293 -4.37 -6.50 -11.67
N ALA A 294 -4.67 -7.48 -10.81
CA ALA A 294 -3.67 -8.40 -10.26
C ALA A 294 -3.01 -9.27 -11.33
N HIS A 295 -3.79 -9.71 -12.32
CA HIS A 295 -3.29 -10.55 -13.42
C HIS A 295 -2.44 -9.75 -14.41
N GLU A 296 -3.00 -8.69 -14.99
CA GLU A 296 -2.36 -7.99 -16.13
C GLU A 296 -1.47 -6.80 -15.71
N GLY A 297 -1.69 -6.22 -14.53
CA GLY A 297 -0.93 -5.05 -14.05
C GLY A 297 -0.97 -3.88 -15.03
N ILE A 298 0.15 -3.16 -15.14
CA ILE A 298 0.30 -2.02 -16.07
C ILE A 298 0.51 -2.42 -17.54
N ASP A 299 0.76 -3.70 -17.81
CA ASP A 299 1.15 -4.20 -19.14
C ASP A 299 -0.05 -4.57 -20.01
N GLY A 300 -1.22 -4.80 -19.41
CA GLY A 300 -2.43 -5.18 -20.12
C GLY A 300 -3.59 -4.21 -19.88
N HIS A 301 -4.72 -4.76 -19.46
CA HIS A 301 -6.00 -4.09 -19.34
C HIS A 301 -6.48 -4.08 -17.89
N GLY A 302 -7.08 -2.97 -17.51
CA GLY A 302 -7.93 -2.89 -16.31
C GLY A 302 -9.39 -2.69 -16.70
N MET A 303 -10.24 -2.56 -15.69
CA MET A 303 -11.66 -2.23 -15.89
C MET A 303 -11.87 -0.75 -15.64
N ASP A 304 -12.48 -0.05 -16.59
CA ASP A 304 -12.83 1.36 -16.43
C ASP A 304 -13.95 1.50 -15.37
N PRO A 305 -13.77 2.33 -14.32
CA PRO A 305 -14.68 2.38 -13.19
C PRO A 305 -16.06 2.96 -13.52
N LEU A 306 -16.19 3.71 -14.62
CA LEU A 306 -17.45 4.33 -15.03
C LEU A 306 -18.23 3.45 -16.00
N THR A 307 -17.55 2.93 -17.02
CA THR A 307 -18.18 2.16 -18.11
C THR A 307 -18.18 0.66 -17.85
N GLN A 308 -17.38 0.18 -16.89
CA GLN A 308 -17.17 -1.23 -16.58
C GLN A 308 -16.74 -2.06 -17.80
N ARG A 309 -16.03 -1.42 -18.73
CA ARG A 309 -15.45 -2.07 -19.91
C ARG A 309 -13.94 -2.22 -19.73
N PRO A 310 -13.32 -3.27 -20.31
CA PRO A 310 -11.87 -3.39 -20.36
C PRO A 310 -11.26 -2.19 -21.09
N VAL A 311 -10.22 -1.60 -20.51
CA VAL A 311 -9.42 -0.53 -21.12
C VAL A 311 -7.94 -0.79 -20.86
N PRO A 312 -7.03 -0.35 -21.73
CA PRO A 312 -5.59 -0.45 -21.46
C PRO A 312 -5.25 0.19 -20.11
N ALA A 313 -4.35 -0.42 -19.33
CA ALA A 313 -3.99 0.06 -18.00
C ALA A 313 -3.45 1.51 -18.03
N ALA A 314 -2.75 1.90 -19.09
CA ALA A 314 -2.33 3.29 -19.30
C ALA A 314 -3.52 4.27 -19.38
N ARG A 315 -4.62 3.86 -20.00
CA ARG A 315 -5.87 4.65 -20.05
C ARG A 315 -6.54 4.66 -18.68
N LEU A 316 -6.61 3.53 -17.97
CA LEU A 316 -7.14 3.46 -16.61
C LEU A 316 -6.41 4.42 -15.66
N LEU A 317 -5.07 4.41 -15.68
CA LEU A 317 -4.24 5.31 -14.87
C LEU A 317 -4.36 6.78 -15.31
N GLY A 318 -4.58 7.03 -16.61
CA GLY A 318 -4.92 8.36 -17.12
C GLY A 318 -6.26 8.86 -16.58
N SER A 319 -7.28 8.00 -16.56
CA SER A 319 -8.59 8.31 -15.95
C SER A 319 -8.48 8.55 -14.45
N LEU A 320 -7.68 7.76 -13.73
CA LEU A 320 -7.40 7.97 -12.31
C LEU A 320 -6.77 9.35 -12.08
N LEU A 321 -5.71 9.69 -12.82
CA LEU A 321 -5.06 11.00 -12.73
C LEU A 321 -6.02 12.15 -13.04
N ALA A 322 -6.91 11.99 -14.03
CA ALA A 322 -7.92 13.00 -14.33
C ALA A 322 -8.93 13.16 -13.19
N HIS A 323 -9.34 12.06 -12.56
CA HIS A 323 -10.28 12.05 -11.44
C HIS A 323 -9.69 12.70 -10.18
N VAL A 324 -8.43 12.41 -9.85
CA VAL A 324 -7.76 12.96 -8.64
C VAL A 324 -7.12 14.33 -8.87
N ARG A 325 -7.18 14.86 -10.10
CA ARG A 325 -6.51 16.11 -10.47
C ARG A 325 -6.86 17.27 -9.54
N PRO A 326 -8.14 17.55 -9.21
CA PRO A 326 -8.47 18.67 -8.33
C PRO A 326 -7.78 18.55 -6.97
N GLY A 327 -7.90 17.39 -6.31
CA GLY A 327 -7.27 17.17 -5.00
C GLY A 327 -5.74 17.19 -5.03
N LEU A 328 -5.10 16.82 -6.14
CA LEU A 328 -3.65 16.92 -6.31
C LEU A 328 -3.17 18.34 -6.68
N GLU A 329 -3.99 19.14 -7.35
CA GLU A 329 -3.66 20.53 -7.67
C GLU A 329 -3.71 21.41 -6.41
N GLU A 330 -4.64 21.12 -5.49
CA GLU A 330 -4.72 21.78 -4.18
C GLU A 330 -3.44 21.65 -3.35
N THR A 331 -2.76 20.51 -3.43
CA THR A 331 -1.49 20.28 -2.71
C THR A 331 -0.25 20.59 -3.55
N GLY A 332 -0.42 20.99 -4.82
CA GLY A 332 0.69 21.24 -5.75
C GLY A 332 1.37 19.98 -6.31
N ASP A 333 0.81 18.79 -6.09
CA ASP A 333 1.47 17.51 -6.37
C ASP A 333 1.04 16.86 -7.69
N PHE A 334 0.10 17.47 -8.42
CA PHE A 334 -0.39 16.90 -9.69
C PHE A 334 0.71 16.71 -10.72
N THR A 335 1.57 17.72 -10.92
CA THR A 335 2.61 17.68 -11.96
C THR A 335 3.65 16.59 -11.70
N SER A 336 4.13 16.50 -10.45
CA SER A 336 5.12 15.49 -10.04
C SER A 336 4.53 14.08 -10.08
N THR A 337 3.30 13.89 -9.57
CA THR A 337 2.59 12.60 -9.57
C THR A 337 2.34 12.12 -11.00
N ARG A 338 1.82 12.98 -11.89
CA ARG A 338 1.59 12.67 -13.31
C ARG A 338 2.89 12.28 -14.02
N ALA A 339 3.98 13.01 -13.76
CA ALA A 339 5.28 12.69 -14.32
C ALA A 339 5.80 11.33 -13.83
N SER A 340 5.55 11.00 -12.56
CA SER A 340 5.93 9.71 -11.98
C SER A 340 5.13 8.55 -12.55
N VAL A 341 3.80 8.65 -12.67
CA VAL A 341 2.95 7.63 -13.33
C VAL A 341 3.41 7.37 -14.77
N ARG A 342 3.72 8.44 -15.53
CA ARG A 342 4.29 8.30 -16.90
C ARG A 342 5.63 7.56 -16.89
N ARG A 343 6.48 7.81 -15.90
CA ARG A 343 7.76 7.13 -15.75
C ARG A 343 7.56 5.65 -15.45
N ILE A 344 6.62 5.29 -14.57
CA ILE A 344 6.27 3.90 -14.23
C ILE A 344 5.74 3.17 -15.46
N LEU A 345 4.79 3.74 -16.20
CA LEU A 345 4.26 3.15 -17.43
C LEU A 345 5.35 2.87 -18.47
N ARG A 346 6.30 3.80 -18.62
CA ARG A 346 7.41 3.67 -19.58
C ARG A 346 8.47 2.66 -19.13
N ARG A 347 8.93 2.74 -17.87
CA ARG A 347 10.05 1.93 -17.36
C ARG A 347 9.63 0.58 -16.79
N GLY A 348 8.36 0.42 -16.46
CA GLY A 348 7.83 -0.72 -15.70
C GLY A 348 7.73 -0.41 -14.21
N ASN A 349 6.75 -1.01 -13.55
CA ASN A 349 6.64 -1.10 -12.09
C ASN A 349 7.42 -2.32 -11.56
N GLY A 350 7.26 -2.63 -10.28
CA GLY A 350 7.91 -3.77 -9.62
C GLY A 350 7.73 -5.10 -10.34
N ALA A 351 6.51 -5.43 -10.79
CA ALA A 351 6.22 -6.68 -11.51
C ALA A 351 7.06 -6.81 -12.79
N ARG A 352 7.16 -5.73 -13.58
CA ARG A 352 8.00 -5.74 -14.80
C ARG A 352 9.48 -5.79 -14.46
N ARG A 353 9.93 -5.16 -13.35
CA ARG A 353 11.31 -5.26 -12.87
C ARG A 353 11.67 -6.68 -12.47
N GLN A 354 10.81 -7.38 -11.74
CA GLN A 354 11.03 -8.77 -11.34
C GLN A 354 11.14 -9.70 -12.55
N ARG A 355 10.23 -9.59 -13.53
CA ARG A 355 10.30 -10.38 -14.78
C ARG A 355 11.59 -10.14 -15.54
N ARG A 356 12.00 -8.86 -15.68
CA ARG A 356 13.26 -8.50 -16.34
C ARG A 356 14.46 -9.04 -15.58
N ALA A 357 14.48 -8.91 -14.26
CA ALA A 357 15.54 -9.45 -13.41
C ALA A 357 15.63 -10.97 -13.59
N LEU A 358 14.50 -11.70 -13.52
CA LEU A 358 14.46 -13.14 -13.71
C LEU A 358 15.02 -13.59 -15.06
N ALA A 359 14.72 -12.85 -16.13
CA ALA A 359 15.22 -13.15 -17.47
C ALA A 359 16.72 -12.81 -17.68
N MET A 360 17.27 -11.86 -16.91
CA MET A 360 18.64 -11.37 -17.07
C MET A 360 19.65 -12.00 -16.10
N SER A 361 19.19 -12.43 -14.93
CA SER A 361 20.00 -13.00 -13.87
C SER A 361 20.53 -14.38 -14.26
N ARG A 362 21.81 -14.66 -13.98
CA ARG A 362 22.41 -15.99 -14.18
C ARG A 362 22.35 -16.82 -12.90
N THR A 363 22.25 -16.15 -11.76
CA THR A 363 22.22 -16.74 -10.42
C THR A 363 21.10 -16.10 -9.58
N ALA A 364 20.71 -16.79 -8.51
CA ALA A 364 19.83 -16.23 -7.49
C ALA A 364 20.39 -14.93 -6.89
N ALA A 365 21.70 -14.88 -6.65
CA ALA A 365 22.41 -13.70 -6.16
C ALA A 365 22.23 -12.48 -7.09
N ASP A 366 22.33 -12.64 -8.41
CA ASP A 366 22.12 -11.55 -9.37
C ASP A 366 20.70 -10.98 -9.26
N PHE A 367 19.71 -11.86 -9.11
CA PHE A 367 18.31 -11.46 -8.96
C PHE A 367 18.07 -10.70 -7.66
N VAL A 368 18.56 -11.23 -6.54
CA VAL A 368 18.48 -10.58 -5.22
C VAL A 368 19.16 -9.22 -5.24
N ALA A 369 20.34 -9.12 -5.87
CA ALA A 369 21.08 -7.87 -5.98
C ALA A 369 20.30 -6.80 -6.77
N GLU A 370 19.62 -7.16 -7.86
CA GLU A 370 18.83 -6.22 -8.66
C GLU A 370 17.60 -5.68 -7.89
N LEU A 371 16.90 -6.54 -7.16
CA LEU A 371 15.77 -6.12 -6.32
C LEU A 371 16.24 -5.30 -5.12
N ALA A 372 17.33 -5.69 -4.46
CA ALA A 372 17.92 -4.94 -3.35
C ALA A 372 18.35 -3.55 -3.81
N ARG A 373 18.99 -3.44 -4.99
CA ARG A 373 19.37 -2.16 -5.59
C ARG A 373 18.16 -1.27 -5.85
N SER A 374 17.06 -1.82 -6.36
CA SER A 374 15.82 -1.07 -6.57
C SER A 374 15.19 -0.60 -5.25
N THR A 375 15.27 -1.43 -4.22
CA THR A 375 14.74 -1.14 -2.87
C THR A 375 15.34 0.13 -2.28
N VAL A 376 16.62 0.40 -2.55
CA VAL A 376 17.37 1.55 -2.01
C VAL A 376 17.84 2.56 -3.07
N GLU A 377 17.29 2.55 -4.28
CA GLU A 377 17.77 3.34 -5.45
C GLU A 377 17.94 4.85 -5.16
N ASP A 378 17.09 5.42 -4.30
CA ASP A 378 17.10 6.84 -3.94
C ASP A 378 17.62 7.14 -2.52
N CYS A 379 18.25 6.16 -1.86
CA CYS A 379 18.77 6.30 -0.49
C CYS A 379 20.16 6.94 -0.44
N ALA A 380 20.87 7.03 -1.56
CA ALA A 380 22.15 7.73 -1.61
C ALA A 380 21.94 9.25 -1.48
N PRO A 381 22.82 9.99 -0.78
CA PRO A 381 22.73 11.45 -0.74
C PRO A 381 22.83 11.98 -2.16
N SER A 382 21.84 12.76 -2.60
CA SER A 382 21.94 13.52 -3.84
C SER A 382 23.21 14.37 -3.78
N ALA A 383 24.09 14.26 -4.76
CA ALA A 383 25.25 15.12 -4.86
C ALA A 383 24.81 16.60 -4.72
N PRO A 384 25.54 17.43 -3.96
CA PRO A 384 25.20 18.85 -3.84
C PRO A 384 25.16 19.50 -5.23
N PRO A 385 24.27 20.48 -5.46
CA PRO A 385 24.22 21.19 -6.73
C PRO A 385 25.59 21.83 -7.03
N PRO A 386 26.01 21.91 -8.30
CA PRO A 386 27.24 22.60 -8.64
C PRO A 386 27.17 24.06 -8.13
N PRO A 387 28.30 24.62 -7.66
CA PRO A 387 28.32 26.01 -7.21
C PRO A 387 27.83 26.92 -8.35
N ALA A 388 26.91 27.82 -8.03
CA ALA A 388 26.46 28.84 -8.96
C ALA A 388 27.69 29.62 -9.45
N ARG A 389 27.85 29.71 -10.78
CA ARG A 389 28.87 30.54 -11.42
C ARG A 389 28.42 31.99 -11.48
#